data_AF-A0A2M7N9L3-F1
#
_entry.id   AF-A0A2M7N9L3-F1
#
_cell.length_a   1.000
_cell.length_b   1.000
_cell.length_c   1.000
_cell.angle_alpha   90.00
_cell.angle_beta   90.00
_cell.angle_gamma   90.00
#
_symmetry.space_group_name_H-M   'P 1'
#
loop_
_entity.id
_entity.type
_entity.pdbx_description
1 polymer ?
#
loop_
_entity_poly.entity_id
_entity_poly.type
_entity_poly.pdbx_seq_one_letter_code
_entity_poly.pdbx_strand_id
1 'polypeptide(L)'
;GALVIALGLLVDDAIIAVEMMVVKMEQGWDRFKAATFAYTSTAFPMLTGTLVTAAAFTPVGFSKSAASEYTFSIFAVVSIALGVSWLVAVVFTPYLGYKLLDPAKLVSLAQKHGEDIYNTPFYRRFRATVTGCLRHRWKVIIATVLLFVLSIVAFNKGVQKQFFPSSSRLELLVDLWLPQGASLVATEHEVKRVEQLLAKDANVSSFTCYIGNGTPRFFLSLDVKLFSDNFGQCVIMTRDFAAREDLKHRLEQIFTSATGGYSHLHPHVSRLENGPPVGYPVQFRVSGADVEQVRGIAEQVSALMRANPHLQDVSYDWNEKVKSVRVEVDQDKARALGTSSREVAQALQGWLNGIALTQYREGDQLIDIVFRGQKTSDGEAAGLDRLPDLDIALANGAHVPLAQVAKLVPTLEEGVIWRRNRVPTLTVLADMRDKTQPATVSGQLNTQLDTLRARLPAGYHVEMGGSVEEAAKGETAIKAV
;
A
#
# COMPACT_ATOMS: atom_id res chain seq x y z
N GLY A 1 -12.84 4.48 -15.00
CA GLY A 1 -11.66 4.79 -15.82
C GLY A 1 -11.70 4.13 -17.18
N ALA A 2 -11.65 2.79 -17.23
CA ALA A 2 -11.54 2.01 -18.46
C ALA A 2 -12.57 2.36 -19.56
N LEU A 3 -13.84 2.56 -19.20
CA LEU A 3 -14.89 2.97 -20.14
C LEU A 3 -14.62 4.32 -20.82
N VAL A 4 -14.00 5.27 -20.12
CA VAL A 4 -13.68 6.58 -20.69
C VAL A 4 -12.57 6.46 -21.73
N ILE A 5 -11.56 5.63 -21.45
CA ILE A 5 -10.49 5.31 -22.41
C ILE A 5 -11.09 4.60 -23.62
N ALA A 6 -11.95 3.60 -23.38
CA ALA A 6 -12.59 2.83 -24.43
C ALA A 6 -13.52 3.70 -25.31
N LEU A 7 -14.23 4.68 -24.74
CA LEU A 7 -15.12 5.57 -25.49
C LEU A 7 -14.38 6.34 -26.59
N GLY A 8 -13.19 6.86 -26.28
CA GLY A 8 -12.38 7.60 -27.27
C GLY A 8 -11.97 6.73 -28.46
N LEU A 9 -11.60 5.48 -28.18
CA LEU A 9 -11.23 4.52 -29.22
C LEU A 9 -12.45 3.99 -29.99
N LEU A 10 -13.60 3.84 -29.32
CA LEU A 10 -14.83 3.31 -29.90
C LEU A 10 -15.46 4.27 -30.92
N VAL A 11 -15.37 5.58 -30.65
CA VAL A 11 -15.91 6.60 -31.56
C VAL A 11 -15.07 6.72 -32.83
N ASP A 12 -13.75 6.48 -32.76
CA ASP A 12 -12.84 6.55 -33.91
C ASP A 12 -13.23 5.56 -35.01
N ASP A 13 -13.52 4.31 -34.63
CA ASP A 13 -13.96 3.28 -35.57
C ASP A 13 -15.21 3.71 -36.36
N ALA A 14 -16.22 4.23 -35.64
CA ALA A 14 -17.46 4.68 -36.26
C ALA A 14 -17.24 5.89 -37.17
N ILE A 15 -16.38 6.84 -36.79
CA ILE A 15 -16.07 8.03 -37.59
C ILE A 15 -15.40 7.62 -38.91
N ILE A 16 -14.38 6.76 -38.88
CA ILE A 16 -13.68 6.32 -40.08
C ILE A 16 -14.64 5.64 -41.06
N ALA A 17 -15.54 4.79 -40.56
CA ALA A 17 -16.56 4.14 -41.39
C ALA A 17 -17.51 5.16 -42.05
N VAL A 18 -18.00 6.16 -41.29
CA VAL A 18 -18.87 7.22 -41.83
C VAL A 18 -18.12 8.11 -42.82
N GLU A 19 -16.90 8.54 -42.51
CA GLU A 19 -16.09 9.41 -43.36
C GLU A 19 -15.81 8.75 -44.71
N MET A 20 -15.44 7.47 -44.72
CA MET A 20 -15.23 6.73 -45.95
C MET A 20 -16.51 6.60 -46.79
N MET A 21 -17.68 6.47 -46.17
CA MET A 21 -18.96 6.50 -46.90
C MET A 21 -19.24 7.89 -47.47
N VAL A 22 -19.06 8.94 -46.67
CA VAL A 22 -19.30 10.33 -47.09
C VAL A 22 -18.40 10.71 -48.26
N VAL A 23 -17.09 10.44 -48.18
CA VAL A 23 -16.12 10.73 -49.25
C VAL A 23 -16.49 9.99 -50.55
N LYS A 24 -16.97 8.75 -50.47
CA LYS A 24 -17.40 8.00 -51.66
C LYS A 24 -18.71 8.53 -52.25
N MET A 25 -19.65 8.98 -51.41
CA MET A 25 -20.88 9.62 -51.84
C MET A 25 -20.62 10.99 -52.48
N GLU A 26 -19.67 11.77 -51.97
CA GLU A 26 -19.19 13.02 -52.61
C GLU A 26 -18.55 12.75 -53.97
N GLN A 27 -17.86 11.61 -54.13
CA GLN A 27 -17.34 11.12 -55.42
C GLN A 27 -18.44 10.58 -56.37
N GLY A 28 -19.71 10.75 -56.04
CA GLY A 28 -20.87 10.41 -56.88
C GLY A 28 -21.36 8.97 -56.74
N TRP A 29 -20.92 8.21 -55.72
CA TRP A 29 -21.39 6.84 -55.52
C TRP A 29 -22.79 6.83 -54.90
N ASP A 30 -23.62 5.85 -55.28
CA ASP A 30 -24.91 5.63 -54.64
C ASP A 30 -24.74 5.15 -53.18
N ARG A 31 -25.79 5.32 -52.36
CA ARG A 31 -25.75 5.01 -50.91
C ARG A 31 -25.35 3.55 -50.65
N PHE A 32 -25.81 2.64 -51.51
CA PHE A 32 -25.61 1.20 -51.32
C PHE A 32 -24.16 0.79 -51.65
N LYS A 33 -23.61 1.30 -52.75
CA LYS A 33 -22.22 1.11 -53.15
C LYS A 33 -21.26 1.75 -52.14
N ALA A 34 -21.56 2.95 -51.64
CA ALA A 34 -20.74 3.60 -50.63
C ALA A 34 -20.71 2.81 -49.31
N ALA A 35 -21.86 2.30 -48.85
CA ALA A 35 -21.95 1.46 -47.65
C ALA A 35 -21.20 0.12 -47.82
N THR A 36 -21.33 -0.52 -48.98
CA THR A 36 -20.64 -1.79 -49.28
C THR A 36 -19.13 -1.60 -49.42
N PHE A 37 -18.69 -0.45 -49.95
CA PHE A 37 -17.29 -0.10 -50.07
C PHE A 37 -16.63 0.15 -48.71
N ALA A 38 -17.32 0.87 -47.81
CA ALA A 38 -16.84 1.06 -46.45
C ALA A 38 -16.60 -0.30 -45.77
N TYR A 39 -17.54 -1.23 -45.84
CA TYR A 39 -17.35 -2.59 -45.31
C TYR A 39 -16.13 -3.30 -45.92
N THR A 40 -16.05 -3.39 -47.25
CA THR A 40 -15.00 -4.17 -47.93
C THR A 40 -13.60 -3.56 -47.79
N SER A 41 -13.50 -2.23 -47.66
CA SER A 41 -12.22 -1.53 -47.61
C SER A 41 -11.73 -1.24 -46.20
N THR A 42 -12.60 -1.07 -45.20
CA THR A 42 -12.20 -0.64 -43.84
C THR A 42 -12.38 -1.72 -42.78
N ALA A 43 -13.29 -2.70 -42.96
CA ALA A 43 -13.61 -3.65 -41.89
C ALA A 43 -12.40 -4.46 -41.41
N PHE A 44 -11.57 -4.98 -42.33
CA PHE A 44 -10.39 -5.77 -41.98
C PHE A 44 -9.26 -4.93 -41.38
N PRO A 45 -8.83 -3.79 -41.99
CA PRO A 45 -7.86 -2.89 -41.37
C PRO A 45 -8.26 -2.44 -39.95
N MET A 46 -9.54 -2.10 -39.74
CA MET A 46 -10.04 -1.71 -38.42
C MET A 46 -9.97 -2.86 -37.42
N LEU A 47 -10.34 -4.09 -37.81
CA LEU A 47 -10.20 -5.27 -36.94
C LEU A 47 -8.75 -5.49 -36.50
N THR A 48 -7.81 -5.36 -37.44
CA THR A 48 -6.40 -5.52 -37.10
C THR A 48 -5.92 -4.42 -36.14
N GLY A 49 -6.38 -3.18 -36.30
CA GLY A 49 -6.09 -2.08 -35.39
C GLY A 49 -6.66 -2.29 -33.99
N THR A 50 -7.91 -2.74 -33.88
CA THR A 50 -8.54 -3.02 -32.58
C THR A 50 -7.87 -4.20 -31.87
N LEU A 51 -7.53 -5.27 -32.59
CA LEU A 51 -6.80 -6.42 -32.04
C LEU A 51 -5.38 -6.05 -31.59
N VAL A 52 -4.65 -5.25 -32.36
CA VAL A 52 -3.32 -4.75 -31.95
C VAL A 52 -3.43 -3.89 -30.70
N THR A 53 -4.45 -3.05 -30.62
CA THR A 53 -4.71 -2.23 -29.43
C THR A 53 -5.05 -3.10 -28.23
N ALA A 54 -5.91 -4.11 -28.37
CA ALA A 54 -6.20 -5.07 -27.30
C ALA A 54 -4.95 -5.87 -26.87
N ALA A 55 -4.11 -6.27 -27.83
CA ALA A 55 -2.84 -6.96 -27.57
C ALA A 55 -1.86 -6.09 -26.77
N ALA A 56 -1.85 -4.77 -26.99
CA ALA A 56 -1.04 -3.84 -26.21
C ALA A 56 -1.43 -3.80 -24.72
N PHE A 57 -2.68 -4.14 -24.37
CA PHE A 57 -3.14 -4.23 -22.98
C PHE A 57 -2.98 -5.64 -22.37
N THR A 58 -2.58 -6.66 -23.16
CA THR A 58 -2.41 -8.04 -22.67
C THR A 58 -1.41 -8.18 -21.52
N PRO A 59 -0.20 -7.54 -21.53
CA PRO A 59 0.75 -7.66 -20.42
C PRO A 59 0.17 -7.23 -19.07
N VAL A 60 -0.67 -6.20 -19.09
CA VAL A 60 -1.34 -5.66 -17.89
C VAL A 60 -2.43 -6.60 -17.38
N GLY A 61 -3.14 -7.29 -18.29
CA GLY A 61 -4.20 -8.24 -17.94
C GLY A 61 -3.72 -9.58 -17.41
N PHE A 62 -2.56 -10.07 -17.87
CA PHE A 62 -2.03 -11.40 -17.51
C PHE A 62 -0.88 -11.38 -16.51
N SER A 63 -0.41 -10.20 -16.10
CA SER A 63 0.59 -10.05 -15.04
C SER A 63 0.09 -10.71 -13.74
N LYS A 64 0.95 -11.46 -13.04
CA LYS A 64 0.64 -12.10 -11.75
C LYS A 64 1.18 -11.27 -10.60
N SER A 65 0.50 -10.17 -10.27
CA SER A 65 0.89 -9.30 -9.15
C SER A 65 -0.35 -8.74 -8.45
N ALA A 66 -0.20 -8.25 -7.21
CA ALA A 66 -1.32 -7.60 -6.53
C ALA A 66 -1.79 -6.32 -7.28
N ALA A 67 -0.90 -5.69 -8.05
CA ALA A 67 -1.25 -4.57 -8.92
C ALA A 67 -2.16 -4.99 -10.10
N SER A 68 -2.01 -6.21 -10.62
CA SER A 68 -2.82 -6.67 -11.76
C SER A 68 -4.28 -6.91 -11.39
N GLU A 69 -4.59 -7.21 -10.13
CA GLU A 69 -5.98 -7.31 -9.64
C GLU A 69 -6.73 -5.98 -9.83
N TYR A 70 -6.04 -4.84 -9.67
CA TYR A 70 -6.62 -3.51 -9.94
C TYR A 70 -6.76 -3.25 -11.45
N THR A 71 -5.76 -3.61 -12.24
CA THR A 71 -5.70 -3.25 -13.66
C THR A 71 -6.38 -4.24 -14.60
N PHE A 72 -6.72 -5.44 -14.14
CA PHE A 72 -7.40 -6.47 -14.93
C PHE A 72 -8.71 -5.95 -15.51
N SER A 73 -9.47 -5.21 -14.70
CA SER A 73 -10.72 -4.57 -15.13
C SER A 73 -10.53 -3.66 -16.36
N ILE A 74 -9.39 -2.98 -16.46
CA ILE A 74 -9.07 -2.10 -17.60
C ILE A 74 -8.88 -2.93 -18.86
N PHE A 75 -8.06 -3.99 -18.78
CA PHE A 75 -7.83 -4.90 -19.91
C PHE A 75 -9.14 -5.53 -20.41
N ALA A 76 -9.95 -6.09 -19.50
CA ALA A 76 -11.20 -6.74 -19.87
C ALA A 76 -12.19 -5.76 -20.50
N VAL A 77 -12.42 -4.60 -19.87
CA VAL A 77 -13.37 -3.61 -20.37
C VAL A 77 -12.93 -3.03 -21.71
N VAL A 78 -11.66 -2.66 -21.87
CA VAL A 78 -11.15 -2.09 -23.13
C VAL A 78 -11.20 -3.13 -24.26
N SER A 79 -10.76 -4.37 -24.01
CA SER A 79 -10.75 -5.42 -25.04
C SER A 79 -12.16 -5.77 -25.50
N ILE A 80 -13.11 -5.94 -24.57
CA ILE A 80 -14.51 -6.23 -24.89
C ILE A 80 -15.14 -5.03 -25.60
N ALA A 81 -14.94 -3.80 -25.10
CA ALA A 81 -15.50 -2.60 -25.71
C ALA A 81 -14.96 -2.37 -27.13
N LEU A 82 -13.68 -2.61 -27.40
CA LEU A 82 -13.10 -2.53 -28.75
C LEU A 82 -13.65 -3.61 -29.68
N GLY A 83 -13.82 -4.84 -29.19
CA GLY A 83 -14.43 -5.92 -29.98
C GLY A 83 -15.88 -5.62 -30.35
N VAL A 84 -16.66 -5.09 -29.40
CA VAL A 84 -18.05 -4.66 -29.63
C VAL A 84 -18.10 -3.41 -30.51
N SER A 85 -17.20 -2.44 -30.31
CA SER A 85 -17.03 -1.24 -31.15
C SER A 85 -16.93 -1.62 -32.61
N TRP A 86 -15.98 -2.49 -32.92
CA TRP A 86 -15.71 -2.92 -34.27
C TRP A 86 -16.95 -3.58 -34.89
N LEU A 87 -17.64 -4.46 -34.14
CA LEU A 87 -18.87 -5.10 -34.61
C LEU A 87 -19.95 -4.06 -34.94
N VAL A 88 -20.12 -3.06 -34.08
CA VAL A 88 -21.08 -1.97 -34.28
C VAL A 88 -20.69 -1.11 -35.48
N ALA A 89 -19.42 -0.73 -35.58
CA ALA A 89 -18.89 0.11 -36.66
C ALA A 89 -18.96 -0.56 -38.03
N VAL A 90 -18.80 -1.88 -38.09
CA VAL A 90 -18.82 -2.63 -39.36
C VAL A 90 -20.24 -2.99 -39.79
N VAL A 91 -21.14 -3.29 -38.84
CA VAL A 91 -22.49 -3.79 -39.15
C VAL A 91 -23.54 -2.68 -39.13
N PHE A 92 -23.57 -1.87 -38.08
CA PHE A 92 -24.64 -0.90 -37.85
C PHE A 92 -24.34 0.46 -38.47
N THR A 93 -23.09 0.93 -38.45
CA THR A 93 -22.74 2.24 -39.01
C THR A 93 -23.02 2.35 -40.51
N PRO A 94 -22.71 1.34 -41.37
CA PRO A 94 -23.07 1.43 -42.79
C PRO A 94 -24.57 1.40 -43.03
N TYR A 95 -25.31 0.63 -42.24
CA TYR A 95 -26.77 0.59 -42.31
C TYR A 95 -27.41 1.91 -41.90
N LEU A 96 -26.95 2.51 -40.79
CA LEU A 96 -27.41 3.82 -40.34
C LEU A 96 -27.01 4.92 -41.33
N GLY A 97 -25.79 4.86 -41.88
CA GLY A 97 -25.32 5.74 -42.93
C GLY A 97 -26.22 5.68 -44.17
N TYR A 98 -26.58 4.47 -44.64
CA TYR A 98 -27.52 4.29 -45.74
C TYR A 98 -28.89 4.96 -45.49
N LYS A 99 -29.41 4.84 -44.26
CA LYS A 99 -30.73 5.37 -43.89
C LYS A 99 -30.73 6.89 -43.68
N LEU A 100 -29.68 7.44 -43.08
CA LEU A 100 -29.61 8.82 -42.59
C LEU A 100 -28.84 9.78 -43.50
N LEU A 101 -27.84 9.31 -44.25
CA LEU A 101 -27.03 10.18 -45.12
C LEU A 101 -27.79 10.53 -46.40
N ASP A 102 -27.80 11.82 -46.74
CA ASP A 102 -28.46 12.34 -47.94
C ASP A 102 -27.43 12.66 -49.05
N PRO A 103 -27.31 11.82 -50.11
CA PRO A 103 -26.35 12.00 -51.18
C PRO A 103 -26.58 13.29 -51.96
N ALA A 104 -27.82 13.77 -52.09
CA ALA A 104 -28.09 15.01 -52.83
C ALA A 104 -27.54 16.24 -52.09
N LYS A 105 -27.63 16.24 -50.75
CA LYS A 105 -27.02 17.27 -49.90
C LYS A 105 -25.50 17.17 -49.86
N LEU A 106 -24.94 15.97 -49.80
CA LEU A 106 -23.49 15.77 -49.78
C LEU A 106 -22.83 16.16 -51.12
N VAL A 107 -23.43 15.78 -52.25
CA VAL A 107 -22.95 16.17 -53.59
C VAL A 107 -23.07 17.68 -53.83
N SER A 108 -24.15 18.32 -53.35
CA SER A 108 -24.28 19.80 -53.45
C SER A 108 -23.34 20.56 -52.51
N LEU A 109 -22.97 19.99 -51.35
CA LEU A 109 -21.92 20.50 -50.47
C LEU A 109 -20.53 20.37 -51.13
N ALA A 110 -20.24 19.23 -51.76
CA ALA A 110 -19.02 19.03 -52.53
C ALA A 110 -18.91 20.03 -53.70
N GLN A 111 -19.99 20.27 -54.43
CA GLN A 111 -20.03 21.27 -55.53
C GLN A 111 -19.86 22.72 -55.04
N LYS A 112 -20.29 23.05 -53.81
CA LYS A 112 -20.05 24.37 -53.19
C LYS A 112 -18.58 24.59 -52.79
N HIS A 113 -17.80 23.53 -52.57
CA HIS A 113 -16.39 23.61 -52.20
C HIS A 113 -15.41 23.64 -53.40
N GLY A 114 -15.91 23.66 -54.64
CA GLY A 114 -15.09 23.71 -55.85
C GLY A 114 -14.50 22.35 -56.26
N GLU A 115 -13.95 22.25 -57.47
CA GLU A 115 -13.52 20.99 -58.11
C GLU A 115 -12.42 20.20 -57.37
N ASP A 116 -11.80 20.78 -56.32
CA ASP A 116 -10.75 20.10 -55.57
C ASP A 116 -10.82 20.41 -54.06
N ILE A 117 -11.38 19.46 -53.29
CA ILE A 117 -11.49 19.47 -51.82
C ILE A 117 -10.13 19.77 -51.15
N TYR A 118 -9.02 19.44 -51.84
CA TYR A 118 -7.66 19.59 -51.34
C TYR A 118 -7.02 20.95 -51.65
N ASN A 119 -7.75 21.94 -52.20
CA ASN A 119 -7.18 23.24 -52.56
C ASN A 119 -7.54 24.39 -51.58
N THR A 120 -8.00 24.06 -50.37
CA THR A 120 -8.25 25.05 -49.32
C THR A 120 -6.93 25.68 -48.80
N PRO A 121 -6.97 26.90 -48.22
CA PRO A 121 -5.77 27.55 -47.66
C PRO A 121 -5.06 26.72 -46.57
N PHE A 122 -5.80 25.87 -45.85
CA PHE A 122 -5.23 24.90 -44.92
C PHE A 122 -4.43 23.83 -45.66
N TYR A 123 -5.03 23.16 -46.66
CA TYR A 123 -4.34 22.12 -47.43
C TYR A 123 -3.13 22.65 -48.19
N ARG A 124 -3.17 23.90 -48.69
CA ARG A 124 -2.01 24.54 -49.32
C ARG A 124 -0.84 24.73 -48.35
N ARG A 125 -1.12 25.19 -47.12
CA ARG A 125 -0.10 25.33 -46.06
C ARG A 125 0.43 23.97 -45.61
N PHE A 126 -0.46 23.01 -45.37
CA PHE A 126 -0.09 21.64 -45.01
C PHE A 126 0.79 20.99 -46.08
N ARG A 127 0.38 21.09 -47.36
CA ARG A 127 1.17 20.60 -48.50
C ARG A 127 2.54 21.26 -48.57
N ALA A 128 2.63 22.58 -48.36
CA ALA A 128 3.91 23.30 -48.32
C ALA A 128 4.82 22.82 -47.18
N THR A 129 4.28 22.59 -45.99
CA THR A 129 5.02 22.03 -44.85
C THR A 129 5.51 20.62 -45.15
N VAL A 130 4.64 19.74 -45.66
CA VAL A 130 4.99 18.35 -46.02
C VAL A 130 6.06 18.31 -47.11
N THR A 131 5.92 19.11 -48.18
CA THR A 131 6.96 19.20 -49.22
C THR A 131 8.27 19.79 -48.69
N GLY A 132 8.21 20.73 -47.73
CA GLY A 132 9.38 21.22 -47.01
C GLY A 132 10.09 20.11 -46.23
N CYS A 133 9.34 19.28 -45.50
CA CYS A 133 9.86 18.12 -44.77
C CYS A 133 10.48 17.07 -45.71
N LEU A 134 9.84 16.77 -46.84
CA LEU A 134 10.34 15.81 -47.83
C LEU A 134 11.64 16.29 -48.50
N ARG A 135 11.74 17.59 -48.83
CA ARG A 135 12.98 18.19 -49.39
C ARG A 135 14.15 18.09 -48.42
N HIS A 136 13.90 18.14 -47.12
CA HIS A 136 14.92 18.08 -46.07
C HIS A 136 14.82 16.80 -45.21
N ARG A 137 14.48 15.67 -45.82
CA ARG A 137 14.19 14.39 -45.14
C ARG A 137 15.20 14.01 -44.05
N TRP A 138 16.51 14.17 -44.31
CA TRP A 138 17.55 13.85 -43.32
C TRP A 138 17.58 14.82 -42.13
N LYS A 139 17.35 16.12 -42.36
CA LYS A 139 17.26 17.11 -41.26
C LYS A 139 16.04 16.81 -40.38
N VAL A 140 14.92 16.43 -40.97
CA VAL A 140 13.71 16.04 -40.23
C VAL A 140 13.97 14.78 -39.42
N ILE A 141 14.54 13.73 -40.01
CA ILE A 141 14.89 12.49 -39.30
C ILE A 141 15.83 12.77 -38.12
N ILE A 142 16.91 13.52 -38.35
CA ILE A 142 17.87 13.88 -37.29
C ILE A 142 17.19 14.71 -36.20
N ALA A 143 16.37 15.69 -36.57
CA ALA A 143 15.64 16.50 -35.59
C ALA A 143 14.67 15.66 -34.77
N THR A 144 13.95 14.71 -35.38
CA THR A 144 13.05 13.78 -34.67
C THR A 144 13.83 12.89 -33.71
N VAL A 145 14.95 12.31 -34.15
CA VAL A 145 15.80 11.47 -33.29
C VAL A 145 16.38 12.30 -32.14
N LEU A 146 16.84 13.52 -32.41
CA LEU A 146 17.39 14.41 -31.40
C LEU A 146 16.34 14.81 -30.37
N LEU A 147 15.12 15.17 -30.81
CA LEU A 147 14.00 15.47 -29.92
C LEU A 147 13.60 14.27 -29.08
N PHE A 148 13.65 13.05 -29.65
CA PHE A 148 13.37 11.82 -28.93
C PHE A 148 14.44 11.50 -27.87
N VAL A 149 15.73 11.67 -28.18
CA VAL A 149 16.79 11.51 -27.18
C VAL A 149 16.68 12.56 -26.08
N LEU A 150 16.39 13.81 -26.46
CA LEU A 150 16.21 14.90 -25.51
C LEU A 150 15.00 14.67 -24.59
N SER A 151 13.90 14.11 -25.10
CA SER A 151 12.74 13.75 -24.29
C SER A 151 13.05 12.63 -23.31
N ILE A 152 13.80 11.60 -23.71
CA ILE A 152 14.26 10.51 -22.81
C ILE A 152 15.13 11.07 -21.67
N VAL A 153 16.09 11.95 -22.00
CA VAL A 153 16.97 12.56 -21.00
C VAL A 153 16.19 13.45 -20.04
N ALA A 154 15.25 14.25 -20.55
CA ALA A 154 14.39 15.09 -19.73
C ALA A 154 13.49 14.27 -18.81
N PHE A 155 12.91 13.17 -19.31
CA PHE A 155 12.04 12.29 -18.53
C PHE A 155 12.80 11.61 -17.40
N ASN A 156 14.00 11.08 -17.66
CA ASN A 156 14.81 10.40 -16.65
C ASN A 156 15.38 11.31 -15.55
N LYS A 157 15.58 12.61 -15.84
CA LYS A 157 16.14 13.56 -14.86
C LYS A 157 15.09 14.36 -14.10
N GLY A 158 13.96 14.68 -14.72
CA GLY A 158 12.97 15.62 -14.17
C GLY A 158 11.69 15.00 -13.63
N VAL A 159 11.33 13.78 -14.04
CA VAL A 159 10.02 13.21 -13.72
C VAL A 159 10.13 12.23 -12.57
N GLN A 160 9.51 12.59 -11.45
CA GLN A 160 9.39 11.69 -10.30
C GLN A 160 8.38 10.58 -10.61
N LYS A 161 8.73 9.35 -10.24
CA LYS A 161 7.87 8.18 -10.41
C LYS A 161 7.04 7.95 -9.16
N GLN A 162 5.76 7.67 -9.35
CA GLN A 162 4.83 7.31 -8.29
C GLN A 162 4.15 5.99 -8.67
N PHE A 163 4.13 5.02 -7.76
CA PHE A 163 3.54 3.70 -8.04
C PHE A 163 2.01 3.75 -8.03
N PHE A 164 1.43 4.20 -6.91
CA PHE A 164 -0.01 4.46 -6.80
C PHE A 164 -0.30 5.84 -6.19
N PRO A 165 -1.39 6.52 -6.61
CA PRO A 165 -1.88 7.71 -5.95
C PRO A 165 -2.57 7.37 -4.63
N SER A 166 -2.58 8.34 -3.70
CA SER A 166 -3.40 8.28 -2.49
C SER A 166 -4.89 8.19 -2.84
N SER A 167 -5.67 7.50 -2.02
CA SER A 167 -7.11 7.40 -2.23
C SER A 167 -7.83 8.73 -2.02
N SER A 168 -8.86 8.99 -2.83
CA SER A 168 -9.79 10.12 -2.66
C SER A 168 -10.85 9.88 -1.58
N ARG A 169 -10.75 8.74 -0.88
CA ARG A 169 -11.57 8.39 0.27
C ARG A 169 -11.46 9.42 1.39
N LEU A 170 -12.57 9.62 2.10
CA LEU A 170 -12.69 10.59 3.20
C LEU A 170 -12.18 10.03 4.52
N GLU A 171 -11.91 8.73 4.56
CA GLU A 171 -11.38 8.02 5.69
C GLU A 171 -9.89 8.32 5.91
N LEU A 172 -9.52 8.49 7.17
CA LEU A 172 -8.15 8.63 7.66
C LEU A 172 -7.93 7.55 8.73
N LEU A 173 -6.75 6.93 8.73
CA LEU A 173 -6.35 5.98 9.76
C LEU A 173 -5.33 6.63 10.69
N VAL A 174 -5.50 6.40 11.99
CA VAL A 174 -4.54 6.80 13.02
C VAL A 174 -4.15 5.55 13.79
N ASP A 175 -2.91 5.13 13.60
CA ASP A 175 -2.27 4.07 14.35
C ASP A 175 -1.61 4.68 15.58
N LEU A 176 -1.78 4.05 16.74
CA LEU A 176 -1.23 4.49 18.03
C LEU A 176 -0.44 3.32 18.61
N TRP A 177 0.89 3.41 18.50
CA TRP A 177 1.79 2.45 19.12
C TRP A 177 2.35 3.02 20.42
N LEU A 178 2.18 2.26 21.50
CA LEU A 178 2.87 2.50 22.77
C LEU A 178 4.19 1.70 22.79
N PRO A 179 5.15 2.05 23.66
CA PRO A 179 6.36 1.27 23.83
C PRO A 179 6.03 -0.17 24.21
N GLN A 180 6.89 -1.11 23.80
CA GLN A 180 6.71 -2.53 24.12
C GLN A 180 6.62 -2.75 25.63
N GLY A 181 5.71 -3.64 26.05
CA GLY A 181 5.42 -3.91 27.45
C GLY A 181 4.40 -2.99 28.10
N ALA A 182 3.82 -2.03 27.37
CA ALA A 182 2.64 -1.29 27.82
C ALA A 182 1.43 -2.24 27.97
N SER A 183 0.61 -2.02 29.00
CA SER A 183 -0.61 -2.79 29.21
C SER A 183 -1.73 -2.33 28.29
N LEU A 184 -2.69 -3.21 28.01
CA LEU A 184 -3.90 -2.88 27.26
C LEU A 184 -4.68 -1.71 27.89
N VAL A 185 -4.67 -1.60 29.22
CA VAL A 185 -5.30 -0.50 29.97
C VAL A 185 -4.60 0.83 29.69
N ALA A 186 -3.27 0.84 29.60
CA ALA A 186 -2.52 2.04 29.23
C ALA A 186 -2.85 2.46 27.77
N THR A 187 -2.95 1.49 26.87
CA THR A 187 -3.37 1.72 25.48
C THR A 187 -4.79 2.27 25.40
N GLU A 188 -5.74 1.71 26.15
CA GLU A 188 -7.12 2.20 26.26
C GLU A 188 -7.16 3.66 26.73
N HIS A 189 -6.35 4.01 27.73
CA HIS A 189 -6.26 5.38 28.23
C HIS A 189 -5.82 6.37 27.13
N GLU A 190 -4.78 6.03 26.36
CA GLU A 190 -4.26 6.87 25.28
C GLU A 190 -5.21 6.95 24.08
N VAL A 191 -5.86 5.85 23.72
CA VAL A 191 -6.91 5.84 22.70
C VAL A 191 -8.06 6.76 23.11
N LYS A 192 -8.54 6.69 24.35
CA LYS A 192 -9.59 7.59 24.85
C LYS A 192 -9.19 9.07 24.82
N ARG A 193 -7.92 9.39 25.05
CA ARG A 193 -7.43 10.78 24.90
C ARG A 193 -7.54 11.26 23.45
N VAL A 194 -7.21 10.40 22.48
CA VAL A 194 -7.37 10.70 21.05
C VAL A 194 -8.85 10.78 20.67
N GLU A 195 -9.72 9.92 21.20
CA GLU A 195 -11.16 10.01 20.98
C GLU A 195 -11.74 11.37 21.45
N GLN A 196 -11.29 11.86 22.61
CA GLN A 196 -11.70 13.18 23.12
C GLN A 196 -11.22 14.34 22.23
N LEU A 197 -10.06 14.20 21.60
CA LEU A 197 -9.56 15.17 20.63
C LEU A 197 -10.43 15.17 19.37
N LEU A 198 -10.72 13.99 18.83
CA LEU A 198 -11.53 13.81 17.62
C LEU A 198 -12.99 14.24 17.81
N ALA A 199 -13.57 13.98 18.99
CA ALA A 199 -14.94 14.35 19.32
C ALA A 199 -15.19 15.86 19.35
N LYS A 200 -14.14 16.68 19.54
CA LYS A 200 -14.22 18.14 19.54
C LYS A 200 -13.99 18.77 18.16
N ASP A 201 -13.61 17.96 17.17
CA ASP A 201 -13.22 18.45 15.86
C ASP A 201 -14.41 18.53 14.90
N ALA A 202 -14.70 19.73 14.38
CA ALA A 202 -15.81 19.93 13.46
C ALA A 202 -15.62 19.22 12.10
N ASN A 203 -14.37 18.91 11.71
CA ASN A 203 -14.05 18.25 10.44
C ASN A 203 -14.33 16.74 10.48
N VAL A 204 -14.50 16.16 11.68
CA VAL A 204 -14.80 14.74 11.88
C VAL A 204 -16.31 14.52 11.81
N SER A 205 -16.73 13.59 10.95
CA SER A 205 -18.13 13.16 10.85
C SER A 205 -18.44 12.00 11.81
N SER A 206 -17.54 11.03 11.87
CA SER A 206 -17.60 9.90 12.80
C SER A 206 -16.20 9.30 12.96
N PHE A 207 -15.98 8.59 14.05
CA PHE A 207 -14.77 7.81 14.25
C PHE A 207 -15.09 6.51 14.98
N THR A 208 -14.24 5.51 14.84
CA THR A 208 -14.29 4.27 15.61
C THR A 208 -12.87 3.84 15.91
N CYS A 209 -12.59 3.59 17.18
CA CYS A 209 -11.28 3.15 17.63
C CYS A 209 -11.33 1.69 18.08
N TYR A 210 -10.28 0.95 17.73
CA TYR A 210 -10.03 -0.43 18.09
C TYR A 210 -8.84 -0.46 19.04
N ILE A 211 -9.01 -1.10 20.19
CA ILE A 211 -7.99 -1.19 21.24
C ILE A 211 -7.47 -2.62 21.26
N GLY A 212 -6.16 -2.80 21.21
CA GLY A 212 -5.50 -4.09 21.19
C GLY A 212 -5.50 -4.79 19.83
N ASN A 213 -6.33 -4.36 18.87
CA ASN A 213 -6.45 -4.95 17.54
C ASN A 213 -6.45 -3.87 16.46
N GLY A 214 -6.03 -4.25 15.24
CA GLY A 214 -6.34 -3.50 14.04
C GLY A 214 -7.82 -3.55 13.67
N THR A 215 -8.26 -2.58 12.87
CA THR A 215 -9.62 -2.56 12.32
C THR A 215 -9.86 -3.79 11.43
N PRO A 216 -11.07 -4.39 11.47
CA PRO A 216 -11.43 -5.46 10.55
C PRO A 216 -11.23 -5.03 9.10
N ARG A 217 -10.92 -6.00 8.22
CA ARG A 217 -10.76 -5.69 6.80
C ARG A 217 -12.08 -5.22 6.19
N PHE A 218 -12.20 -3.92 5.91
CA PHE A 218 -13.32 -3.32 5.17
C PHE A 218 -12.91 -2.80 3.78
N PHE A 219 -11.61 -2.78 3.49
CA PHE A 219 -11.03 -2.31 2.24
C PHE A 219 -9.92 -3.27 1.79
N LEU A 220 -9.80 -3.49 0.47
CA LEU A 220 -8.93 -4.52 -0.10
C LEU A 220 -7.44 -4.30 0.28
N SER A 221 -6.98 -3.06 0.20
CA SER A 221 -5.59 -2.68 0.48
C SER A 221 -5.28 -2.46 1.94
N LEU A 222 -6.16 -2.86 2.86
CA LEU A 222 -5.93 -2.60 4.27
C LEU A 222 -4.98 -3.64 4.87
N ASP A 223 -3.87 -3.15 5.43
CA ASP A 223 -2.98 -3.95 6.27
C ASP A 223 -3.63 -4.16 7.65
N VAL A 224 -3.99 -5.41 7.94
CA VAL A 224 -4.67 -5.76 9.19
C VAL A 224 -3.59 -6.10 10.21
N LYS A 225 -3.48 -5.27 11.25
CA LYS A 225 -2.55 -5.49 12.36
C LYS A 225 -3.04 -6.63 13.26
N LEU A 226 -2.08 -7.43 13.72
CA LEU A 226 -2.31 -8.50 14.71
C LEU A 226 -2.63 -7.89 16.08
N PHE A 227 -3.22 -8.71 16.95
CA PHE A 227 -3.46 -8.33 18.33
C PHE A 227 -2.15 -7.96 19.03
N SER A 228 -2.12 -6.81 19.70
CA SER A 228 -1.00 -6.36 20.52
C SER A 228 -1.49 -5.43 21.62
N ASP A 229 -1.08 -5.69 22.87
CA ASP A 229 -1.54 -4.92 24.04
C ASP A 229 -1.16 -3.44 23.96
N ASN A 230 -0.06 -3.10 23.28
CA ASN A 230 0.47 -1.76 23.10
C ASN A 230 -0.01 -1.05 21.82
N PHE A 231 -1.08 -1.53 21.17
CA PHE A 231 -1.55 -0.98 19.90
C PHE A 231 -3.02 -0.56 19.93
N GLY A 232 -3.32 0.59 19.34
CA GLY A 232 -4.68 1.03 19.03
C GLY A 232 -4.77 1.61 17.63
N GLN A 233 -5.93 1.49 16.99
CA GLN A 233 -6.17 2.05 15.67
C GLN A 233 -7.52 2.75 15.60
N CYS A 234 -7.54 3.99 15.12
CA CYS A 234 -8.76 4.75 14.91
C CYS A 234 -9.03 4.95 13.42
N VAL A 235 -10.24 4.62 12.98
CA VAL A 235 -10.76 4.93 11.65
C VAL A 235 -11.62 6.18 11.77
N ILE A 236 -11.24 7.24 11.06
CA ILE A 236 -11.87 8.56 11.13
C ILE A 236 -12.51 8.88 9.79
N MET A 237 -13.80 9.14 9.76
CA MET A 237 -14.50 9.62 8.58
C MET A 237 -14.62 11.14 8.65
N THR A 238 -14.10 11.84 7.64
CA THR A 238 -14.15 13.30 7.54
C THR A 238 -15.29 13.77 6.63
N ARG A 239 -15.65 15.05 6.71
CA ARG A 239 -16.77 15.62 5.93
C ARG A 239 -16.48 15.71 4.43
N ASP A 240 -15.26 16.10 4.09
CA ASP A 240 -14.83 16.30 2.71
C ASP A 240 -13.30 16.16 2.59
N PHE A 241 -12.82 16.21 1.35
CA PHE A 241 -11.40 15.99 1.05
C PHE A 241 -10.48 17.06 1.66
N ALA A 242 -10.90 18.33 1.70
CA ALA A 242 -10.10 19.41 2.26
C ALA A 242 -10.01 19.28 3.79
N ALA A 243 -11.14 18.96 4.43
CA ALA A 243 -11.23 18.67 5.86
C ALA A 243 -10.33 17.49 6.26
N ARG A 244 -10.22 16.45 5.42
CA ARG A 244 -9.30 15.32 5.65
C ARG A 244 -7.84 15.74 5.66
N GLU A 245 -7.41 16.52 4.68
CA GLU A 245 -6.01 16.95 4.57
C GLU A 245 -5.64 17.93 5.69
N ASP A 246 -6.54 18.85 6.04
CA ASP A 246 -6.37 19.74 7.20
C ASP A 246 -6.28 18.94 8.50
N LEU A 247 -7.21 18.00 8.73
CA LEU A 247 -7.19 17.15 9.92
C LEU A 247 -5.90 16.33 10.01
N LYS A 248 -5.45 15.73 8.91
CA LYS A 248 -4.19 14.98 8.86
C LYS A 248 -3.03 15.86 9.31
N HIS A 249 -2.86 17.05 8.71
CA HIS A 249 -1.78 17.96 9.06
C HIS A 249 -1.85 18.43 10.52
N ARG A 250 -3.05 18.71 11.04
CA ARG A 250 -3.23 19.09 12.45
C ARG A 250 -2.89 17.95 13.41
N LEU A 251 -3.30 16.72 13.12
CA LEU A 251 -2.97 15.56 13.94
C LEU A 251 -1.45 15.30 13.95
N GLU A 252 -0.80 15.34 12.79
CA GLU A 252 0.67 15.21 12.69
C GLU A 252 1.39 16.30 13.51
N GLN A 253 0.92 17.55 13.47
CA GLN A 253 1.48 18.63 14.28
C GLN A 253 1.25 18.42 15.79
N ILE A 254 0.07 17.98 16.20
CA ILE A 254 -0.26 17.71 17.61
C ILE A 254 0.62 16.58 18.15
N PHE A 255 0.80 15.53 17.37
CA PHE A 255 1.58 14.37 17.74
C PHE A 255 3.09 14.64 17.77
N THR A 256 3.59 15.49 16.87
CA THR A 256 5.02 15.87 16.84
C THR A 256 5.35 16.96 17.85
N SER A 257 4.36 17.72 18.34
CA SER A 257 4.59 18.82 19.28
C SER A 257 5.08 18.31 20.63
N ALA A 258 6.20 18.87 21.10
CA ALA A 258 6.74 18.59 22.44
C ALA A 258 5.76 18.95 23.58
N THR A 259 4.82 19.86 23.34
CA THR A 259 3.77 20.24 24.30
C THR A 259 2.48 19.43 24.16
N GLY A 260 2.38 18.57 23.14
CA GLY A 260 1.19 17.77 22.85
C GLY A 260 0.94 16.64 23.85
N GLY A 261 1.94 16.24 24.64
CA GLY A 261 1.80 15.18 25.65
C GLY A 261 1.56 13.79 25.04
N TYR A 262 2.07 13.56 23.83
CA TYR A 262 2.03 12.29 23.08
C TYR A 262 3.43 11.78 22.72
N SER A 263 4.49 12.33 23.33
CA SER A 263 5.89 11.98 22.99
C SER A 263 6.28 10.54 23.35
N HIS A 264 5.52 9.88 24.23
CA HIS A 264 5.66 8.46 24.54
C HIS A 264 4.95 7.55 23.55
N LEU A 265 4.17 8.09 22.60
CA LEU A 265 3.52 7.34 21.55
C LEU A 265 4.34 7.40 20.26
N HIS A 266 4.16 6.38 19.42
CA HIS A 266 4.55 6.40 18.01
C HIS A 266 3.27 6.44 17.16
N PRO A 267 2.62 7.61 17.06
CA PRO A 267 1.43 7.76 16.26
C PRO A 267 1.77 7.81 14.77
N HIS A 268 0.91 7.25 13.94
CA HIS A 268 1.05 7.31 12.49
C HIS A 268 -0.30 7.62 11.84
N VAL A 269 -0.33 8.72 11.10
CA VAL A 269 -1.54 9.23 10.45
C VAL A 269 -1.47 8.94 8.96
N SER A 270 -2.20 7.93 8.51
CA SER A 270 -2.15 7.46 7.13
C SER A 270 -3.45 7.67 6.37
N ARG A 271 -3.31 7.91 5.07
CA ARG A 271 -4.42 7.89 4.12
C ARG A 271 -4.61 6.45 3.66
N LEU A 272 -5.84 6.08 3.33
CA LEU A 272 -6.04 4.84 2.58
C LEU A 272 -5.32 4.92 1.23
N GLU A 273 -4.54 3.89 0.91
CA GLU A 273 -3.78 3.79 -0.33
C GLU A 273 -4.61 3.09 -1.40
N ASN A 274 -4.42 3.45 -2.67
CA ASN A 274 -4.89 2.61 -3.77
C ASN A 274 -3.77 1.62 -4.10
N GLY A 275 -4.07 0.34 -4.33
CA GLY A 275 -3.06 -0.68 -4.65
C GLY A 275 -2.64 -1.53 -3.45
N PRO A 276 -1.53 -2.29 -3.53
CA PRO A 276 -1.09 -3.16 -2.44
C PRO A 276 -0.72 -2.35 -1.18
N PRO A 277 -1.04 -2.83 0.04
CA PRO A 277 -0.64 -2.16 1.28
C PRO A 277 0.87 -2.11 1.38
N VAL A 278 1.43 -0.90 1.49
CA VAL A 278 2.87 -0.74 1.76
C VAL A 278 3.13 -0.28 3.19
N GLY A 279 2.14 0.30 3.88
CA GLY A 279 2.32 0.87 5.21
C GLY A 279 3.12 2.17 5.10
N TYR A 280 4.32 2.22 5.67
CA TYR A 280 5.18 3.39 5.51
C TYR A 280 5.73 3.49 4.09
N PRO A 281 5.78 4.69 3.49
CA PRO A 281 6.19 4.86 2.09
C PRO A 281 7.66 4.52 1.84
N VAL A 282 8.53 4.78 2.83
CA VAL A 282 9.98 4.52 2.79
C VAL A 282 10.34 3.51 3.88
N GLN A 283 10.94 2.39 3.49
CA GLN A 283 11.33 1.33 4.42
C GLN A 283 12.65 0.70 4.03
N PHE A 284 13.46 0.36 5.01
CA PHE A 284 14.65 -0.45 4.84
C PHE A 284 14.65 -1.61 5.84
N ARG A 285 14.84 -2.83 5.34
CA ARG A 285 14.86 -4.04 6.16
C ARG A 285 16.30 -4.45 6.41
N VAL A 286 16.62 -4.68 7.68
CA VAL A 286 17.89 -5.19 8.14
C VAL A 286 17.67 -6.61 8.62
N SER A 287 18.23 -7.59 7.91
CA SER A 287 18.08 -9.01 8.23
C SER A 287 19.42 -9.61 8.67
N GLY A 288 19.38 -10.51 9.66
CA GLY A 288 20.57 -11.17 10.19
C GLY A 288 20.25 -12.19 11.27
N ALA A 289 21.23 -13.00 11.65
CA ALA A 289 21.04 -14.08 12.63
C ALA A 289 21.03 -13.58 14.08
N ASP A 290 21.90 -12.62 14.44
CA ASP A 290 21.98 -12.04 15.78
C ASP A 290 21.17 -10.74 15.85
N VAL A 291 20.21 -10.70 16.79
CA VAL A 291 19.31 -9.57 17.02
C VAL A 291 20.05 -8.31 17.45
N GLU A 292 21.09 -8.42 18.29
CA GLU A 292 21.84 -7.25 18.74
C GLU A 292 22.62 -6.61 17.59
N GLN A 293 23.18 -7.45 16.71
CA GLN A 293 23.89 -6.98 15.53
C GLN A 293 22.92 -6.37 14.50
N VAL A 294 21.74 -6.97 14.31
CA VAL A 294 20.66 -6.39 13.49
C VAL A 294 20.26 -5.00 14.03
N ARG A 295 20.08 -4.86 15.34
CA ARG A 295 19.78 -3.57 15.99
C ARG A 295 20.87 -2.54 15.71
N GLY A 296 22.14 -2.88 15.94
CA GLY A 296 23.26 -1.96 15.73
C GLY A 296 23.42 -1.53 14.26
N ILE A 297 23.05 -2.38 13.29
CA ILE A 297 23.01 -2.01 11.88
C ILE A 297 21.79 -1.11 11.59
N ALA A 298 20.62 -1.43 12.15
CA ALA A 298 19.41 -0.64 11.97
C ALA A 298 19.52 0.77 12.55
N GLU A 299 20.27 0.97 13.64
CA GLU A 299 20.60 2.29 14.17
C GLU A 299 21.42 3.13 13.18
N GLN A 300 22.34 2.51 12.45
CA GLN A 300 23.12 3.19 11.41
C GLN A 300 22.22 3.56 10.21
N VAL A 301 21.32 2.67 9.82
CA VAL A 301 20.33 2.93 8.76
C VAL A 301 19.38 4.06 9.17
N SER A 302 18.88 4.05 10.41
CA SER A 302 17.95 5.08 10.91
C SER A 302 18.64 6.43 11.07
N ALA A 303 19.91 6.48 11.48
CA ALA A 303 20.70 7.71 11.53
C ALA A 303 20.82 8.35 10.13
N LEU A 304 21.07 7.54 9.09
CA LEU A 304 21.11 8.00 7.71
C LEU A 304 19.74 8.51 7.24
N MET A 305 18.66 7.79 7.57
CA MET A 305 17.29 8.21 7.25
C MET A 305 16.92 9.52 7.95
N ARG A 306 17.26 9.69 9.23
CA ARG A 306 16.99 10.92 10.00
C ARG A 306 17.77 12.14 9.48
N ALA A 307 18.95 11.92 8.91
CA ALA A 307 19.74 12.98 8.30
C ALA A 307 19.13 13.53 7.00
N ASN A 308 18.19 12.80 6.38
CA ASN A 308 17.55 13.23 5.15
C ASN A 308 16.43 14.26 5.44
N PRO A 309 16.48 15.47 4.85
CA PRO A 309 15.50 16.53 5.13
C PRO A 309 14.08 16.19 4.67
N HIS A 310 13.93 15.26 3.71
CA HIS A 310 12.65 14.85 3.14
C HIS A 310 11.88 13.84 4.00
N LEU A 311 12.53 13.24 5.01
CA LEU A 311 11.91 12.26 5.89
C LEU A 311 11.50 12.85 7.23
N GLN A 312 10.44 12.27 7.81
CA GLN A 312 10.00 12.50 9.17
C GLN A 312 9.65 11.17 9.85
N ASP A 313 9.51 11.20 11.18
CA ASP A 313 9.02 10.09 11.99
C ASP A 313 9.74 8.76 11.73
N VAL A 314 11.08 8.83 11.68
CA VAL A 314 11.92 7.64 11.49
C VAL A 314 11.82 6.73 12.72
N SER A 315 11.13 5.62 12.54
CA SER A 315 10.78 4.65 13.57
C SER A 315 11.25 3.23 13.20
N TYR A 316 11.00 2.29 14.10
CA TYR A 316 11.29 0.88 13.92
C TYR A 316 9.97 0.10 14.03
N ASP A 317 9.86 -1.02 13.31
CA ASP A 317 8.73 -1.95 13.49
C ASP A 317 8.79 -2.68 14.85
N TRP A 318 10.00 -2.94 15.35
CA TRP A 318 10.28 -3.39 16.71
C TRP A 318 11.72 -3.01 17.09
N ASN A 319 11.93 -2.53 18.30
CA ASN A 319 13.29 -2.31 18.82
C ASN A 319 13.36 -2.29 20.35
N GLU A 320 12.25 -1.98 21.01
CA GLU A 320 12.19 -1.81 22.45
C GLU A 320 12.23 -3.17 23.18
N LYS A 321 13.16 -3.28 24.13
CA LYS A 321 13.16 -4.40 25.06
C LYS A 321 12.12 -4.18 26.15
N VAL A 322 11.51 -5.28 26.58
CA VAL A 322 10.52 -5.32 27.64
C VAL A 322 11.18 -5.74 28.94
N LYS A 323 10.73 -5.14 30.05
CA LYS A 323 11.15 -5.53 31.40
C LYS A 323 10.56 -6.89 31.73
N SER A 324 11.42 -7.85 32.03
CA SER A 324 11.07 -9.23 32.37
C SER A 324 11.78 -9.65 33.65
N VAL A 325 11.21 -10.63 34.38
CA VAL A 325 11.85 -11.23 35.56
C VAL A 325 12.12 -12.69 35.22
N ARG A 326 13.40 -13.02 35.04
CA ARG A 326 13.83 -14.39 34.80
C ARG A 326 13.92 -15.14 36.12
N VAL A 327 13.20 -16.27 36.20
CA VAL A 327 13.22 -17.16 37.36
C VAL A 327 14.26 -18.25 37.13
N GLU A 328 15.42 -18.11 37.76
CA GLU A 328 16.49 -19.10 37.71
C GLU A 328 16.33 -20.08 38.88
N VAL A 329 15.72 -21.23 38.62
CA VAL A 329 15.47 -22.26 39.63
C VAL A 329 16.78 -22.95 40.03
N ASP A 330 17.12 -22.90 41.31
CA ASP A 330 18.23 -23.62 41.92
C ASP A 330 17.84 -25.10 42.04
N GLN A 331 18.31 -25.92 41.10
CA GLN A 331 17.92 -27.32 40.99
C GLN A 331 18.38 -28.15 42.20
N ASP A 332 19.43 -27.75 42.90
CA ASP A 332 19.94 -28.48 44.05
C ASP A 332 19.08 -28.21 45.28
N LYS A 333 18.73 -26.93 45.52
CA LYS A 333 17.79 -26.57 46.60
C LYS A 333 16.38 -27.09 46.33
N ALA A 334 15.89 -26.97 45.10
CA ALA A 334 14.58 -27.49 44.71
C ALA A 334 14.47 -28.99 45.03
N ARG A 335 15.47 -29.79 44.63
CA ARG A 335 15.49 -31.23 44.91
C ARG A 335 15.63 -31.56 46.39
N ALA A 336 16.46 -30.82 47.12
CA ALA A 336 16.63 -31.01 48.57
C ALA A 336 15.33 -30.75 49.34
N LEU A 337 14.52 -29.80 48.88
CA LEU A 337 13.22 -29.44 49.45
C LEU A 337 12.06 -30.27 48.90
N GLY A 338 12.33 -31.19 47.96
CA GLY A 338 11.32 -32.07 47.39
C GLY A 338 10.38 -31.40 46.39
N THR A 339 10.86 -30.37 45.68
CA THR A 339 10.12 -29.73 44.58
C THR A 339 10.87 -29.82 43.25
N SER A 340 10.19 -29.51 42.14
CA SER A 340 10.73 -29.51 40.78
C SER A 340 10.48 -28.21 40.04
N SER A 341 11.27 -27.93 38.99
CA SER A 341 11.06 -26.78 38.11
C SER A 341 9.65 -26.72 37.51
N ARG A 342 9.02 -27.89 37.29
CA ARG A 342 7.64 -27.99 36.83
C ARG A 342 6.64 -27.49 37.87
N GLU A 343 6.81 -27.86 39.13
CA GLU A 343 5.94 -27.42 40.22
C GLU A 343 6.09 -25.91 40.47
N VAL A 344 7.32 -25.41 40.45
CA VAL A 344 7.60 -23.97 40.53
C VAL A 344 6.89 -23.22 39.39
N ALA A 345 7.00 -23.71 38.16
CA ALA A 345 6.35 -23.10 37.00
C ALA A 345 4.81 -23.17 37.10
N GLN A 346 4.25 -24.27 37.59
CA GLN A 346 2.81 -24.41 37.80
C GLN A 346 2.30 -23.47 38.90
N ALA A 347 3.03 -23.34 40.00
CA ALA A 347 2.70 -22.38 41.06
C ALA A 347 2.69 -20.95 40.50
N LEU A 348 3.76 -20.55 39.81
CA LEU A 348 3.84 -19.24 39.15
C LEU A 348 2.70 -19.00 38.15
N GLN A 349 2.39 -19.99 37.31
CA GLN A 349 1.28 -19.90 36.37
C GLN A 349 -0.07 -19.70 37.08
N GLY A 350 -0.33 -20.45 38.15
CA GLY A 350 -1.56 -20.33 38.95
C GLY A 350 -1.68 -18.97 39.64
N TRP A 351 -0.58 -18.42 40.15
CA TRP A 351 -0.58 -17.12 40.81
C TRP A 351 -0.71 -15.95 39.82
N LEU A 352 0.03 -15.98 38.69
CA LEU A 352 0.12 -14.86 37.76
C LEU A 352 -1.00 -14.86 36.71
N ASN A 353 -1.09 -15.93 35.93
CA ASN A 353 -1.99 -16.03 34.78
C ASN A 353 -3.28 -16.80 35.11
N GLY A 354 -3.26 -17.60 36.16
CA GLY A 354 -4.30 -18.58 36.49
C GLY A 354 -4.16 -19.87 35.67
N ILE A 355 -4.78 -20.92 36.19
CA ILE A 355 -4.88 -22.25 35.58
C ILE A 355 -6.35 -22.55 35.31
N ALA A 356 -6.72 -22.79 34.06
CA ALA A 356 -8.06 -23.27 33.72
C ALA A 356 -8.24 -24.68 34.28
N LEU A 357 -9.23 -24.86 35.16
CA LEU A 357 -9.52 -26.14 35.80
C LEU A 357 -10.53 -26.96 34.98
N THR A 358 -11.57 -26.29 34.51
CA THR A 358 -12.66 -26.87 33.74
C THR A 358 -13.38 -25.78 32.96
N GLN A 359 -14.35 -26.16 32.13
CA GLN A 359 -15.18 -25.24 31.38
C GLN A 359 -16.63 -25.36 31.83
N TYR A 360 -17.26 -24.21 32.10
CA TYR A 360 -18.68 -24.09 32.27
C TYR A 360 -19.34 -23.88 30.90
N ARG A 361 -20.29 -24.74 30.55
CA ARG A 361 -21.02 -24.62 29.29
C ARG A 361 -22.30 -23.83 29.50
N GLU A 362 -22.40 -22.69 28.83
CA GLU A 362 -23.59 -21.85 28.81
C GLU A 362 -24.10 -21.75 27.37
N GLY A 363 -25.11 -22.55 27.03
CA GLY A 363 -25.61 -22.66 25.66
C GLY A 363 -24.54 -23.16 24.68
N ASP A 364 -24.16 -22.29 23.75
CA ASP A 364 -23.10 -22.49 22.75
C ASP A 364 -21.73 -21.94 23.17
N GLN A 365 -21.63 -21.33 24.36
CA GLN A 365 -20.38 -20.81 24.91
C GLN A 365 -19.73 -21.79 25.89
N LEU A 366 -18.40 -21.86 25.84
CA LEU A 366 -17.56 -22.54 26.84
C LEU A 366 -16.78 -21.47 27.59
N ILE A 367 -17.03 -21.35 28.89
CA ILE A 367 -16.45 -20.35 29.78
C ILE A 367 -15.45 -21.05 30.70
N ASP A 368 -14.18 -20.68 30.64
CA ASP A 368 -13.15 -21.27 31.48
C ASP A 368 -13.36 -20.89 32.97
N ILE A 369 -13.40 -21.90 33.84
CA ILE A 369 -13.30 -21.72 35.29
C ILE A 369 -11.82 -21.76 35.66
N VAL A 370 -11.27 -20.60 36.01
CA VAL A 370 -9.83 -20.40 36.25
C VAL A 370 -9.54 -20.31 37.76
N PHE A 371 -8.65 -21.16 38.24
CA PHE A 371 -8.02 -20.98 39.54
C PHE A 371 -6.89 -19.97 39.40
N ARG A 372 -6.98 -18.86 40.15
CA ARG A 372 -5.93 -17.84 40.18
C ARG A 372 -5.65 -17.42 41.62
N GLY A 373 -4.40 -17.09 41.91
CA GLY A 373 -4.02 -16.42 43.15
C GLY A 373 -4.87 -15.17 43.41
N GLN A 374 -5.19 -14.91 44.69
CA GLN A 374 -6.07 -13.81 45.08
C GLN A 374 -5.47 -12.47 44.63
N LYS A 375 -6.19 -11.74 43.78
CA LYS A 375 -5.91 -10.32 43.55
C LYS A 375 -6.09 -9.58 44.87
N THR A 376 -5.13 -8.75 45.26
CA THR A 376 -5.29 -7.90 46.43
C THR A 376 -6.48 -6.96 46.21
N SER A 377 -7.00 -6.39 47.30
CA SER A 377 -8.16 -5.47 47.31
C SER A 377 -8.02 -4.27 46.36
N ASP A 378 -6.81 -3.97 45.89
CA ASP A 378 -6.50 -2.88 44.96
C ASP A 378 -6.48 -3.32 43.47
N GLY A 379 -6.87 -4.57 43.17
CA GLY A 379 -7.00 -5.07 41.79
C GLY A 379 -5.68 -5.39 41.08
N GLU A 380 -4.55 -5.09 41.71
CA GLU A 380 -3.22 -5.47 41.24
C GLU A 380 -3.01 -6.98 41.46
N ALA A 381 -2.54 -7.67 40.41
CA ALA A 381 -1.86 -8.95 40.62
C ALA A 381 -0.72 -8.68 41.62
N ALA A 382 -0.49 -9.58 42.58
CA ALA A 382 0.55 -9.46 43.59
C ALA A 382 1.79 -8.81 42.96
N GLY A 383 2.14 -7.60 43.42
CA GLY A 383 3.19 -6.81 42.79
C GLY A 383 4.48 -7.61 42.66
N LEU A 384 5.35 -7.20 41.73
CA LEU A 384 6.65 -7.84 41.49
C LEU A 384 7.48 -8.01 42.78
N ASP A 385 7.25 -7.14 43.76
CA ASP A 385 7.82 -7.15 45.11
C ASP A 385 7.43 -8.37 45.95
N ARG A 386 6.28 -9.00 45.69
CA ARG A 386 5.79 -10.19 46.42
C ARG A 386 6.16 -11.51 45.79
N LEU A 387 6.75 -11.51 44.59
CA LEU A 387 7.25 -12.72 43.94
C LEU A 387 8.22 -13.54 44.83
N PRO A 388 9.16 -12.95 45.58
CA PRO A 388 10.05 -13.69 46.47
C PRO A 388 9.32 -14.53 47.54
N ASP A 389 8.19 -14.01 48.02
CA ASP A 389 7.39 -14.57 49.11
C ASP A 389 6.32 -15.54 48.63
N LEU A 390 6.27 -15.83 47.32
CA LEU A 390 5.27 -16.69 46.73
C LEU A 390 5.44 -18.13 47.22
N ASP A 391 4.40 -18.64 47.88
CA ASP A 391 4.40 -19.98 48.47
C ASP A 391 4.29 -21.06 47.39
N ILE A 392 5.28 -21.95 47.38
CA ILE A 392 5.30 -23.15 46.56
C ILE A 392 4.93 -24.33 47.46
N ALA A 393 3.81 -24.98 47.15
CA ALA A 393 3.38 -26.16 47.87
C ALA A 393 4.28 -27.36 47.53
N LEU A 394 4.81 -28.00 48.56
CA LEU A 394 5.60 -29.23 48.46
C LEU A 394 4.69 -30.46 48.54
N ALA A 395 5.19 -31.60 48.05
CA ALA A 395 4.46 -32.87 48.10
C ALA A 395 4.13 -33.36 49.53
N ASN A 396 4.88 -32.91 50.54
CA ASN A 396 4.66 -33.23 51.94
C ASN A 396 3.64 -32.29 52.63
N GLY A 397 3.02 -31.36 51.90
CA GLY A 397 2.07 -30.38 52.42
C GLY A 397 2.70 -29.15 53.09
N ALA A 398 4.03 -29.07 53.15
CA ALA A 398 4.72 -27.84 53.56
C ALA A 398 4.77 -26.82 52.41
N HIS A 399 5.03 -25.56 52.74
CA HIS A 399 5.21 -24.48 51.78
C HIS A 399 6.62 -23.91 51.87
N VAL A 400 7.18 -23.56 50.72
CA VAL A 400 8.49 -22.91 50.62
C VAL A 400 8.35 -21.63 49.79
N PRO A 401 8.89 -20.49 50.27
CA PRO A 401 8.93 -19.27 49.47
C PRO A 401 9.77 -19.44 48.20
N LEU A 402 9.32 -18.86 47.09
CA LEU A 402 10.01 -18.91 45.80
C LEU A 402 11.49 -18.49 45.90
N ALA A 403 11.81 -17.49 46.72
CA ALA A 403 13.19 -17.02 46.91
C ALA A 403 14.14 -18.07 47.50
N GLN A 404 13.64 -19.12 48.15
CA GLN A 404 14.48 -20.20 48.67
C GLN A 404 14.89 -21.22 47.59
N VAL A 405 14.08 -21.37 46.54
CA VAL A 405 14.29 -22.37 45.48
C VAL A 405 14.62 -21.76 44.12
N ALA A 406 14.48 -20.45 43.96
CA ALA A 406 14.79 -19.75 42.73
C ALA A 406 15.37 -18.36 42.98
N LYS A 407 16.23 -17.91 42.06
CA LYS A 407 16.73 -16.54 41.99
C LYS A 407 15.91 -15.76 40.96
N LEU A 408 15.39 -14.61 41.38
CA LEU A 408 14.67 -13.69 40.51
C LEU A 408 15.65 -12.67 39.93
N VAL A 409 15.83 -12.68 38.61
CA VAL A 409 16.77 -11.81 37.90
C VAL A 409 16.00 -10.86 36.99
N PRO A 410 15.94 -9.55 37.34
CA PRO A 410 15.41 -8.54 36.43
C PRO A 410 16.26 -8.49 35.17
N THR A 411 15.62 -8.62 34.01
CA THR A 411 16.28 -8.61 32.70
C THR A 411 15.47 -7.80 31.70
N LEU A 412 16.11 -7.40 30.61
CA LEU A 412 15.45 -6.82 29.44
C LEU A 412 15.44 -7.88 28.33
N GLU A 413 14.26 -8.21 27.84
CA GLU A 413 14.05 -9.22 26.79
C GLU A 413 13.38 -8.62 25.57
N GLU A 414 13.53 -9.26 24.41
CA GLU A 414 12.85 -8.81 23.19
C GLU A 414 11.35 -9.08 23.32
N GLY A 415 10.53 -8.03 23.27
CA GLY A 415 9.07 -8.17 23.37
C GLY A 415 8.46 -8.86 22.15
N VAL A 416 9.00 -8.57 20.98
CA VAL A 416 8.60 -9.17 19.70
C VAL A 416 9.83 -9.28 18.80
N ILE A 417 9.90 -10.36 18.02
CA ILE A 417 10.94 -10.53 16.99
C ILE A 417 10.25 -10.86 15.68
N TRP A 418 10.31 -9.95 14.72
CA TRP A 418 9.80 -10.22 13.38
C TRP A 418 10.81 -11.05 12.59
N ARG A 419 10.33 -12.10 11.93
CA ARG A 419 11.14 -12.97 11.09
C ARG A 419 10.60 -12.98 9.67
N ARG A 420 11.44 -12.64 8.71
CA ARG A 420 11.14 -12.73 7.29
C ARG A 420 11.95 -13.87 6.70
N ASN A 421 11.30 -14.79 5.98
CA ASN A 421 11.94 -16.00 5.46
C ASN A 421 12.74 -16.77 6.52
N ARG A 422 12.19 -16.84 7.75
CA ARG A 422 12.79 -17.47 8.95
C ARG A 422 14.02 -16.74 9.54
N VAL A 423 14.41 -15.58 9.02
CA VAL A 423 15.54 -14.78 9.53
C VAL A 423 15.01 -13.56 10.32
N PRO A 424 15.50 -13.28 11.54
CA PRO A 424 15.21 -12.04 12.25
C PRO A 424 15.43 -10.83 11.36
N THR A 425 14.45 -9.94 11.30
CA THR A 425 14.46 -8.77 10.42
C THR A 425 13.85 -7.59 11.14
N LEU A 426 14.61 -6.50 11.23
CA LEU A 426 14.17 -5.23 11.77
C LEU A 426 13.96 -4.25 10.61
N THR A 427 12.79 -3.65 10.54
CA THR A 427 12.44 -2.68 9.50
C THR A 427 12.53 -1.27 10.06
N VAL A 428 13.38 -0.44 9.44
CA VAL A 428 13.41 0.99 9.69
C VAL A 428 12.39 1.65 8.77
N LEU A 429 11.47 2.39 9.36
CA LEU A 429 10.29 2.97 8.71
C LEU A 429 10.40 4.51 8.74
N ALA A 430 9.89 5.18 7.71
CA ALA A 430 9.78 6.63 7.72
C ALA A 430 8.65 7.15 6.82
N ASP A 431 8.10 8.29 7.21
CA ASP A 431 7.15 9.06 6.43
C ASP A 431 7.83 10.17 5.63
N MET A 432 7.11 10.63 4.61
CA MET A 432 7.52 11.78 3.80
C MET A 432 7.10 13.08 4.48
N ARG A 433 8.06 13.99 4.68
CA ARG A 433 7.79 15.35 5.17
C ARG A 433 7.25 16.26 4.08
N ASP A 434 7.70 16.07 2.85
CA ASP A 434 7.38 16.94 1.72
C ASP A 434 6.63 16.20 0.60
N LYS A 435 6.43 16.88 -0.52
CA LYS A 435 5.73 16.34 -1.70
C LYS A 435 6.63 15.47 -2.59
N THR A 436 7.87 15.23 -2.20
CA THR A 436 8.79 14.40 -2.98
C THR A 436 8.29 12.96 -3.01
N GLN A 437 8.40 12.30 -4.16
CA GLN A 437 7.95 10.91 -4.25
C GLN A 437 8.86 9.96 -3.44
N PRO A 438 8.28 9.00 -2.70
CA PRO A 438 9.03 8.03 -1.89
C PRO A 438 10.09 7.25 -2.67
N ALA A 439 9.82 6.94 -3.94
CA ALA A 439 10.75 6.23 -4.81
C ALA A 439 12.06 7.01 -5.04
N THR A 440 11.99 8.33 -5.13
CA THR A 440 13.16 9.21 -5.32
C THR A 440 14.03 9.19 -4.07
N VAL A 441 13.42 9.37 -2.88
CA VAL A 441 14.14 9.41 -1.60
C VAL A 441 14.72 8.04 -1.26
N SER A 442 13.94 6.97 -1.49
CA SER A 442 14.41 5.59 -1.30
C SER A 442 15.62 5.28 -2.18
N GLY A 443 15.61 5.69 -3.46
CA GLY A 443 16.74 5.50 -4.37
C GLY A 443 18.01 6.26 -3.96
N GLN A 444 17.85 7.50 -3.47
CA GLN A 444 18.96 8.30 -2.93
C GLN A 444 19.58 7.63 -1.70
N LEU A 445 18.75 7.26 -0.72
CA LEU A 445 19.18 6.57 0.50
C LEU A 445 19.80 5.21 0.18
N ASN A 446 19.23 4.47 -0.77
CA ASN A 446 19.76 3.18 -1.18
C ASN A 446 21.19 3.28 -1.71
N THR A 447 21.51 4.32 -2.47
CA THR A 447 22.87 4.56 -2.97
C THR A 447 23.83 4.91 -1.83
N GLN A 448 23.38 5.71 -0.86
CA GLN A 448 24.18 6.03 0.33
C GLN A 448 24.44 4.80 1.20
N LEU A 449 23.46 3.91 1.31
CA LEU A 449 23.55 2.65 2.05
C LEU A 449 24.51 1.63 1.40
N ASP A 450 24.90 1.78 0.14
CA ASP A 450 25.87 0.87 -0.49
C ASP A 450 27.23 0.89 0.23
N THR A 451 27.62 2.04 0.78
CA THR A 451 28.83 2.16 1.60
C THR A 451 28.71 1.36 2.90
N LEU A 452 27.52 1.32 3.50
CA LEU A 452 27.23 0.51 4.68
C LEU A 452 27.19 -0.97 4.32
N ARG A 453 26.49 -1.35 3.23
CA ARG A 453 26.38 -2.73 2.73
C ARG A 453 27.75 -3.37 2.49
N ALA A 454 28.69 -2.61 1.95
CA ALA A 454 30.05 -3.08 1.70
C ALA A 454 30.83 -3.45 2.97
N ARG A 455 30.39 -2.97 4.15
CA ARG A 455 31.02 -3.22 5.45
C ARG A 455 30.25 -4.22 6.32
N LEU A 456 29.12 -4.73 5.84
CA LEU A 456 28.30 -5.65 6.62
C LEU A 456 29.01 -7.01 6.78
N PRO A 457 28.89 -7.65 7.95
CA PRO A 457 29.34 -9.03 8.11
C PRO A 457 28.57 -9.98 7.19
N ALA A 458 29.17 -11.13 6.88
CA ALA A 458 28.50 -12.16 6.10
C ALA A 458 27.20 -12.62 6.77
N GLY A 459 26.13 -12.77 5.99
CA GLY A 459 24.80 -13.16 6.48
C GLY A 459 23.91 -12.00 6.95
N TYR A 460 24.40 -10.75 6.85
CA TYR A 460 23.59 -9.55 7.10
C TYR A 460 23.23 -8.85 5.79
N HIS A 461 21.98 -8.45 5.67
CA HIS A 461 21.46 -7.82 4.46
C HIS A 461 20.65 -6.57 4.79
N VAL A 462 20.79 -5.54 3.96
CA VAL A 462 19.99 -4.32 4.02
C VAL A 462 19.26 -4.15 2.70
N GLU A 463 17.95 -4.33 2.70
CA GLU A 463 17.11 -4.32 1.51
C GLU A 463 16.09 -3.18 1.55
N MET A 464 15.76 -2.62 0.39
CA MET A 464 14.65 -1.67 0.27
C MET A 464 13.31 -2.38 0.41
N GLY A 465 12.40 -1.79 1.19
CA GLY A 465 11.00 -2.21 1.31
C GLY A 465 10.03 -1.13 0.84
N GLY A 466 8.77 -1.24 1.30
CA GLY A 466 7.72 -0.26 1.04
C GLY A 466 7.31 -0.19 -0.43
N SER A 467 6.99 1.03 -0.89
CA SER A 467 6.44 1.29 -2.22
C SER A 467 7.34 0.86 -3.39
N VAL A 468 8.66 0.94 -3.23
CA VAL A 468 9.63 0.59 -4.29
C VAL A 468 9.69 -0.91 -4.53
N GLU A 469 9.60 -1.72 -3.47
CA GLU A 469 9.58 -3.18 -3.58
C GLU A 469 8.34 -3.65 -4.34
N GLU A 470 7.16 -3.15 -3.97
CA GLU A 470 5.91 -3.51 -4.63
C GLU A 470 5.86 -3.01 -6.08
N ALA A 471 6.42 -1.84 -6.36
CA ALA A 471 6.58 -1.35 -7.73
C ALA A 471 7.49 -2.27 -8.56
N ALA A 472 8.63 -2.69 -8.02
CA ALA A 472 9.56 -3.59 -8.70
C ALA A 472 8.93 -4.97 -8.95
N LYS A 473 8.17 -5.52 -8.00
CA LYS A 473 7.40 -6.76 -8.19
C LYS A 473 6.36 -6.61 -9.30
N GLY A 474 5.61 -5.51 -9.31
CA GLY A 474 4.63 -5.21 -10.35
C GLY A 474 5.27 -5.10 -11.74
N GLU A 475 6.38 -4.36 -11.87
CA GLU A 475 7.10 -4.19 -13.13
C GLU A 475 7.68 -5.52 -13.64
N THR A 476 8.28 -6.32 -12.74
CA THR A 476 8.83 -7.64 -13.08
C THR A 476 7.74 -8.59 -13.57
N ALA A 477 6.56 -8.57 -12.93
CA ALA A 477 5.43 -9.39 -13.33
C ALA A 477 4.85 -8.98 -14.69
N ILE A 478 4.84 -7.68 -15.02
CA ILE A 478 4.43 -7.20 -16.35
C ILE A 478 5.44 -7.60 -17.42
N LYS A 479 6.75 -7.49 -17.15
CA LYS A 479 7.82 -7.88 -18.09
C LYS A 479 7.87 -9.38 -18.39
N ALA A 480 7.28 -10.21 -17.53
CA ALA A 480 7.26 -11.66 -17.68
C ALA A 480 6.17 -12.17 -18.63
N VAL A 481 5.22 -11.30 -19.02
CA VAL A 481 4.17 -11.57 -20.02
C VAL A 481 4.62 -11.03 -21.36
#